data_AF-A0A5Q3L8M5-F1
#
_entry.id   AF-A0A5Q3L8M5-F1
#
_cell.length_a   1.000
_cell.length_b   1.000
_cell.length_c   1.000
_cell.angle_alpha   90.00
_cell.angle_beta   90.00
_cell.angle_gamma   90.00
#
_symmetry.space_group_name_H-M   'P 1'
#
loop_
_entity.id
_entity.type
_entity.pdbx_description
1 polymer ?
#
loop_
_entity_poly.entity_id
_entity_poly.type
_entity_poly.pdbx_seq_one_letter_code
_entity_poly.pdbx_strand_id
1 'polypeptide(L)'
;MNRSVLLLLLVISLGSIAENSNCWAEEELPTIEVWAERIQGDLQRLYEKADEIDKTDQMGLCLRTIHVLARVGRAEEAIAISEEKLDAIRQAIGYQTIADAQSTSDDVEGAWKTASLIQNEHYLASTHQVIAIRQAQRGDFEDSLQLLERLTSQDEKDDLRRTIIDKLMKARRYQEVLI
;
A
#
# COMPACT_ATOMS: atom_id res chain seq x y z
N MET A 1 25.19 5.53 10.18
CA MET A 1 24.14 4.93 9.33
C MET A 1 23.93 3.49 9.81
N ASN A 2 22.77 3.19 10.37
CA ASN A 2 22.53 1.98 11.16
C ASN A 2 22.38 0.76 10.22
N ARG A 3 23.05 -0.37 10.52
CA ARG A 3 23.03 -1.59 9.68
C ARG A 3 21.60 -2.09 9.42
N SER A 4 20.68 -1.87 10.37
CA SER A 4 19.26 -2.21 10.23
C SER A 4 18.52 -1.39 9.18
N VAL A 5 18.93 -0.13 8.94
CA VAL A 5 18.35 0.74 7.90
C VAL A 5 18.88 0.34 6.52
N LEU A 6 20.14 -0.09 6.46
CA LEU A 6 20.77 -0.61 5.24
C LEU A 6 20.16 -1.95 4.80
N LEU A 7 19.85 -2.85 5.75
CA LEU A 7 19.09 -4.09 5.51
C LEU A 7 17.63 -3.81 5.10
N LEU A 8 16.97 -2.82 5.71
CA LEU A 8 15.61 -2.41 5.33
C LEU A 8 15.53 -1.88 3.89
N LEU A 9 16.54 -1.13 3.45
CA LEU A 9 16.60 -0.58 2.09
C LEU A 9 17.05 -1.63 1.06
N LEU A 10 17.91 -2.58 1.43
CA LEU A 10 18.33 -3.66 0.52
C LEU A 10 17.18 -4.61 0.16
N VAL A 11 16.32 -4.97 1.13
CA VAL A 11 15.26 -5.97 0.91
C VAL A 11 14.10 -5.42 0.07
N ILE A 12 13.79 -4.12 0.17
CA ILE A 12 12.80 -3.46 -0.70
C ILE A 12 13.31 -3.38 -2.16
N SER A 13 14.63 -3.26 -2.35
CA SER A 13 15.27 -3.23 -3.68
C SER A 13 15.48 -4.62 -4.31
N LEU A 14 15.48 -5.71 -3.53
CA LEU A 14 15.86 -7.05 -3.99
C LEU A 14 14.66 -7.98 -4.30
N GLY A 15 13.43 -7.49 -4.21
CA GLY A 15 12.23 -8.25 -4.63
C GLY A 15 12.21 -8.66 -6.11
N SER A 16 13.21 -8.27 -6.92
CA SER A 16 13.42 -8.73 -8.30
C SER A 16 14.74 -9.48 -8.55
N ILE A 17 15.58 -9.73 -7.53
CA ILE A 17 16.88 -10.42 -7.71
C ILE A 17 17.09 -11.45 -6.60
N ALA A 18 16.19 -12.43 -6.50
CA ALA A 18 16.36 -13.57 -5.62
C ALA A 18 16.30 -14.88 -6.41
N GLU A 19 17.08 -14.96 -7.49
CA GLU A 19 17.62 -16.24 -7.94
C GLU A 19 19.14 -16.13 -7.87
N ASN A 20 19.73 -17.06 -7.13
CA ASN A 20 21.17 -17.36 -7.09
C ASN A 20 22.04 -16.55 -6.12
N SER A 21 22.22 -17.07 -4.89
CA SER A 21 23.51 -17.61 -4.42
C SER A 21 23.49 -17.92 -2.92
N ASN A 22 23.64 -19.21 -2.60
CA ASN A 22 23.88 -19.80 -1.28
C ASN A 22 25.10 -19.17 -0.57
N CYS A 23 24.92 -18.52 0.59
CA CYS A 23 25.87 -18.54 1.73
C CYS A 23 25.53 -17.58 2.89
N TRP A 24 24.42 -17.73 3.63
CA TRP A 24 24.30 -17.27 5.03
C TRP A 24 23.30 -18.17 5.76
N ALA A 25 23.51 -18.38 7.07
CA ALA A 25 22.71 -19.27 7.91
C ALA A 25 21.19 -19.04 7.76
N GLU A 26 20.44 -20.14 7.74
CA GLU A 26 18.97 -20.20 7.69
C GLU A 26 18.34 -19.59 8.96
N GLU A 27 18.46 -18.28 9.14
CA GLU A 27 17.49 -17.53 9.93
C GLU A 27 16.29 -17.36 9.01
N GLU A 28 15.30 -18.26 9.12
CA GLU A 28 14.06 -18.17 8.36
C GLU A 28 13.52 -16.75 8.50
N LEU A 29 13.46 -16.02 7.37
CA LEU A 29 12.97 -14.66 7.38
C LEU A 29 11.56 -14.65 7.99
N PRO A 30 11.28 -13.77 8.98
CA PRO A 30 9.98 -13.76 9.63
C PRO A 30 8.87 -13.53 8.60
N THR A 31 7.78 -14.30 8.73
CA THR A 31 6.61 -14.15 7.86
C THR A 31 5.98 -12.77 8.02
N ILE A 32 5.18 -12.36 7.05
CA ILE A 32 4.54 -11.03 7.08
C ILE A 32 3.61 -10.87 8.30
N GLU A 33 3.05 -11.96 8.83
CA GLU A 33 2.27 -11.99 10.06
C GLU A 33 3.13 -11.71 11.30
N VAL A 34 4.32 -12.28 11.38
CA VAL A 34 5.27 -11.98 12.47
C VAL A 34 5.69 -10.51 12.43
N TRP A 35 5.83 -9.94 11.23
CA TRP A 35 6.06 -8.51 11.06
C TRP A 35 4.87 -7.66 11.51
N ALA A 36 3.63 -8.08 11.22
CA ALA A 36 2.41 -7.40 11.64
C ALA A 36 2.32 -7.32 13.17
N GLU A 37 2.54 -8.43 13.87
CA GLU A 37 2.53 -8.45 15.34
C GLU A 37 3.61 -7.55 15.94
N ARG A 38 4.83 -7.64 15.39
CA ARG A 38 5.96 -6.84 15.86
C ARG A 38 5.70 -5.35 15.70
N ILE A 39 5.25 -4.92 14.53
CA ILE A 39 5.06 -3.50 14.24
C ILE A 39 3.89 -2.91 15.02
N GLN A 40 2.83 -3.70 15.27
CA GLN A 40 1.73 -3.32 16.15
C GLN A 40 2.20 -3.15 17.61
N GLY A 41 3.06 -4.05 18.10
CA GLY A 41 3.70 -3.91 19.41
C GLY A 41 4.60 -2.67 19.51
N ASP A 42 5.33 -2.35 18.45
CA ASP A 42 6.15 -1.13 18.38
C ASP A 42 5.28 0.14 18.36
N LEU A 43 4.15 0.11 17.64
CA LEU A 43 3.15 1.20 17.65
C LEU A 43 2.61 1.45 19.05
N GLN A 44 2.24 0.38 19.77
CA GLN A 44 1.74 0.48 21.14
C GLN A 44 2.76 1.15 22.07
N ARG A 45 4.02 0.69 22.05
CA ARG A 45 5.11 1.27 22.85
C ARG A 45 5.39 2.73 22.52
N LEU A 46 5.27 3.09 21.23
CA LEU A 46 5.43 4.48 20.79
C LEU A 46 4.32 5.36 21.38
N TYR A 47 3.07 4.89 21.41
CA TYR A 47 1.97 5.65 22.01
C TYR A 47 2.03 5.76 23.54
N GLU A 48 2.59 4.76 24.22
CA GLU A 48 2.90 4.85 25.66
C GLU A 48 3.90 5.98 25.98
N LYS A 49 4.72 6.38 25.01
CA LYS A 49 5.71 7.46 25.12
C LYS A 49 5.40 8.64 24.19
N ALA A 50 4.15 8.80 23.77
CA ALA A 50 3.77 9.75 22.72
C ALA A 50 4.19 11.20 23.04
N ASP A 51 4.19 11.59 24.30
CA ASP A 51 4.58 12.95 24.73
C ASP A 51 6.08 13.25 24.52
N GLU A 52 6.91 12.23 24.28
CA GLU A 52 8.35 12.34 24.08
C GLU A 52 8.76 12.30 22.59
N ILE A 53 7.84 12.02 21.67
CA ILE A 53 8.13 11.70 20.26
C ILE A 53 7.48 12.71 19.32
N ASP A 54 8.18 13.08 18.25
CA ASP A 54 7.65 13.97 17.22
C ASP A 54 6.44 13.37 16.49
N LYS A 55 5.43 14.20 16.21
CA LYS A 55 4.19 13.77 15.55
C LYS A 55 4.42 13.15 14.17
N THR A 56 5.52 13.51 13.49
CA THR A 56 5.89 12.93 12.19
C THR A 56 6.33 11.49 12.34
N ASP A 57 7.08 11.17 13.39
CA ASP A 57 7.52 9.79 13.67
C ASP A 57 6.34 8.91 14.08
N GLN A 58 5.42 9.46 14.88
CA GLN A 58 4.16 8.78 15.22
C GLN A 58 3.34 8.46 13.97
N MET A 59 3.22 9.44 13.06
CA MET A 59 2.52 9.28 11.79
C MET A 59 3.17 8.21 10.90
N GLY A 60 4.49 8.25 10.74
CA GLY A 60 5.23 7.29 9.92
C GLY A 60 5.04 5.85 10.40
N LEU A 61 5.02 5.64 11.73
CA LEU A 61 4.79 4.32 12.29
C LEU A 61 3.32 3.87 12.16
N CYS A 62 2.36 4.77 12.32
CA CYS A 62 0.94 4.47 12.09
C CYS A 62 0.71 3.98 10.66
N LEU A 63 1.13 4.76 9.67
CA LEU A 63 0.92 4.42 8.26
C LEU A 63 1.60 3.10 7.87
N ARG A 64 2.79 2.82 8.44
CA ARG A 64 3.47 1.55 8.21
C ARG A 64 2.72 0.37 8.84
N THR A 65 2.21 0.53 10.06
CA THR A 65 1.42 -0.49 10.75
C THR A 65 0.14 -0.79 9.98
N ILE A 66 -0.57 0.27 9.57
CA ILE A 66 -1.77 0.21 8.72
C ILE A 66 -1.48 -0.58 7.43
N HIS A 67 -0.39 -0.26 6.73
CA HIS A 67 -0.02 -0.94 5.49
C HIS A 67 0.23 -2.44 5.72
N VAL A 68 1.01 -2.80 6.74
CA VAL A 68 1.36 -4.20 7.02
C VAL A 68 0.12 -5.00 7.42
N LEU A 69 -0.74 -4.46 8.30
CA LEU A 69 -1.99 -5.11 8.71
C LEU A 69 -2.92 -5.36 7.51
N ALA A 70 -3.11 -4.35 6.67
CA ALA A 70 -3.93 -4.49 5.47
C ALA A 70 -3.36 -5.53 4.49
N ARG A 71 -2.03 -5.64 4.37
CA ARG A 71 -1.38 -6.64 3.52
C ARG A 71 -1.55 -8.08 3.99
N VAL A 72 -1.76 -8.30 5.28
CA VAL A 72 -2.02 -9.63 5.85
C VAL A 72 -3.51 -9.94 5.98
N GLY A 73 -4.37 -9.13 5.36
CA GLY A 73 -5.82 -9.30 5.40
C GLY A 73 -6.49 -8.81 6.69
N ARG A 74 -5.77 -8.07 7.55
CA ARG A 74 -6.30 -7.46 8.80
C ARG A 74 -6.73 -6.02 8.54
N ALA A 75 -7.56 -5.81 7.52
CA ALA A 75 -7.95 -4.48 7.07
C ALA A 75 -8.78 -3.73 8.10
N GLU A 76 -9.65 -4.41 8.86
CA GLU A 76 -10.48 -3.82 9.90
C GLU A 76 -9.64 -3.22 11.03
N GLU A 77 -8.56 -3.90 11.42
CA GLU A 77 -7.63 -3.37 12.42
C GLU A 77 -6.86 -2.16 11.90
N ALA A 78 -6.47 -2.20 10.63
CA ALA A 78 -5.84 -1.06 9.97
C ALA A 78 -6.77 0.17 9.91
N ILE A 79 -8.06 -0.05 9.63
CA ILE A 79 -9.10 0.99 9.64
C ILE A 79 -9.25 1.56 11.05
N ALA A 80 -9.35 0.71 12.07
CA ALA A 80 -9.47 1.16 13.46
C ALA A 80 -8.29 2.05 13.88
N ILE A 81 -7.05 1.68 13.52
CA ILE A 81 -5.87 2.52 13.78
C ILE A 81 -5.97 3.86 13.06
N SER A 82 -6.40 3.87 11.79
CA SER A 82 -6.60 5.09 11.02
C SER A 82 -7.60 6.02 11.73
N GLU A 83 -8.75 5.49 12.13
CA GLU A 83 -9.82 6.25 12.78
C GLU A 83 -9.43 6.77 14.17
N GLU A 84 -8.75 5.95 14.98
CA GLU A 84 -8.43 6.28 16.36
C GLU A 84 -7.22 7.23 16.47
N LYS A 85 -6.19 7.02 15.65
CA LYS A 85 -4.87 7.64 15.83
C LYS A 85 -4.59 8.81 14.90
N LEU A 86 -5.33 8.93 13.79
CA LEU A 86 -5.09 9.94 12.77
C LEU A 86 -6.18 11.02 12.79
N ASP A 87 -5.80 12.27 12.53
CA ASP A 87 -6.79 13.33 12.26
C ASP A 87 -7.41 13.18 10.86
N ALA A 88 -8.49 13.92 10.59
CA ALA A 88 -9.31 13.76 9.39
C ALA A 88 -8.52 13.79 8.06
N ILE A 89 -7.49 14.63 7.93
CA ILE A 89 -6.68 14.68 6.70
C ILE A 89 -5.84 13.41 6.59
N ARG A 90 -5.24 12.97 7.70
CA ARG A 90 -4.42 11.76 7.73
C ARG A 90 -5.23 10.47 7.69
N GLN A 91 -6.50 10.48 8.10
CA GLN A 91 -7.42 9.36 7.91
C GLN A 91 -7.59 9.02 6.43
N ALA A 92 -7.74 10.04 5.57
CA ALA A 92 -7.80 9.83 4.12
C ALA A 92 -6.53 9.17 3.58
N ILE A 93 -5.36 9.57 4.09
CA ILE A 93 -4.06 8.95 3.75
C ILE A 93 -3.99 7.51 4.27
N GLY A 94 -4.51 7.26 5.48
CA GLY A 94 -4.64 5.94 6.07
C GLY A 94 -5.47 5.00 5.20
N TYR A 95 -6.69 5.42 4.82
CA TYR A 95 -7.56 4.64 3.93
C TYR A 95 -6.95 4.39 2.55
N GLN A 96 -6.28 5.39 1.97
CA GLN A 96 -5.54 5.21 0.72
C GLN A 96 -4.43 4.15 0.88
N THR A 97 -3.71 4.16 2.01
CA THR A 97 -2.65 3.20 2.33
C THR A 97 -3.20 1.78 2.47
N ILE A 98 -4.37 1.62 3.10
CA ILE A 98 -5.08 0.34 3.24
C ILE A 98 -5.51 -0.17 1.87
N ALA A 99 -6.13 0.68 1.05
CA ALA A 99 -6.58 0.30 -0.29
C ALA A 99 -5.41 -0.12 -1.22
N ASP A 100 -4.26 0.57 -1.17
CA ASP A 100 -3.05 0.13 -1.89
C ASP A 100 -2.56 -1.23 -1.39
N ALA A 101 -2.55 -1.45 -0.07
CA ALA A 101 -2.13 -2.72 0.52
C ALA A 101 -3.07 -3.89 0.17
N GLN A 102 -4.39 -3.67 0.26
CA GLN A 102 -5.42 -4.65 -0.10
C GLN A 102 -5.35 -4.99 -1.59
N SER A 103 -5.29 -3.98 -2.47
CA SER A 103 -5.12 -4.22 -3.91
C SER A 103 -3.81 -4.94 -4.22
N THR A 104 -2.70 -4.61 -3.55
CA THR A 104 -1.42 -5.34 -3.63
C THR A 104 -1.50 -6.78 -3.11
N SER A 105 -2.52 -7.12 -2.33
CA SER A 105 -2.75 -8.48 -1.80
C SER A 105 -3.90 -9.19 -2.51
N ASP A 106 -4.37 -8.63 -3.63
CA ASP A 106 -5.47 -9.16 -4.46
C ASP A 106 -6.88 -9.05 -3.87
N ASP A 107 -7.00 -8.32 -2.77
CA ASP A 107 -8.29 -7.91 -2.20
C ASP A 107 -8.77 -6.60 -2.85
N VAL A 108 -9.14 -6.68 -4.13
CA VAL A 108 -9.62 -5.53 -4.90
C VAL A 108 -10.92 -5.00 -4.32
N GLU A 109 -11.87 -5.89 -4.01
CA GLU A 109 -13.19 -5.49 -3.53
C GLU A 109 -13.09 -4.84 -2.14
N GLY A 110 -12.23 -5.36 -1.26
CA GLY A 110 -11.90 -4.70 0.00
C GLY A 110 -11.24 -3.34 -0.20
N ALA A 111 -10.32 -3.22 -1.16
CA ALA A 111 -9.70 -1.93 -1.48
C ALA A 111 -10.73 -0.87 -1.92
N TRP A 112 -11.72 -1.24 -2.73
CA TRP A 112 -12.82 -0.35 -3.13
C TRP A 112 -13.73 0.03 -1.96
N LYS A 113 -14.06 -0.93 -1.08
CA LYS A 113 -14.82 -0.64 0.14
C LYS A 113 -14.08 0.34 1.03
N THR A 114 -12.78 0.16 1.23
CA THR A 114 -11.98 1.10 2.00
C THR A 114 -11.88 2.47 1.32
N ALA A 115 -11.72 2.52 0.00
CA ALA A 115 -11.71 3.79 -0.74
C ALA A 115 -13.00 4.59 -0.50
N SER A 116 -14.16 3.93 -0.39
CA SER A 116 -15.45 4.60 -0.13
C SER A 116 -15.53 5.32 1.23
N LEU A 117 -14.60 5.06 2.15
CA LEU A 117 -14.49 5.76 3.43
C LEU A 117 -13.82 7.14 3.29
N ILE A 118 -13.19 7.42 2.14
CA ILE A 118 -12.49 8.67 1.88
C ILE A 118 -13.49 9.76 1.48
N GLN A 119 -13.65 10.76 2.34
CA GLN A 119 -14.56 11.88 2.10
C GLN A 119 -13.97 12.94 1.16
N ASN A 120 -12.65 13.08 1.10
CA ASN A 120 -11.99 14.06 0.27
C ASN A 120 -11.88 13.54 -1.18
N GLU A 121 -12.57 14.19 -2.11
CA GLU A 121 -12.64 13.78 -3.51
C GLU A 121 -11.28 13.64 -4.19
N HIS A 122 -10.30 14.48 -3.84
CA HIS A 122 -8.94 14.39 -4.41
C HIS A 122 -8.23 13.11 -3.97
N TYR A 123 -8.29 12.78 -2.67
CA TYR A 123 -7.73 11.52 -2.17
C TYR A 123 -8.52 10.30 -2.66
N LEU A 124 -9.84 10.41 -2.83
CA LEU A 124 -10.69 9.35 -3.35
C LEU A 124 -10.30 9.02 -4.80
N ALA A 125 -10.23 10.02 -5.67
CA ALA A 125 -9.82 9.84 -7.07
C ALA A 125 -8.39 9.27 -7.18
N SER A 126 -7.46 9.78 -6.37
CA SER A 126 -6.11 9.23 -6.29
C SER A 126 -6.09 7.76 -5.83
N THR A 127 -6.98 7.37 -4.92
CA THR A 127 -7.09 5.99 -4.44
C THR A 127 -7.67 5.06 -5.50
N HIS A 128 -8.72 5.48 -6.23
CA HIS A 128 -9.23 4.71 -7.37
C HIS A 128 -8.16 4.51 -8.45
N GLN A 129 -7.33 5.53 -8.72
CA GLN A 129 -6.18 5.42 -9.62
C GLN A 129 -5.19 4.35 -9.17
N VAL A 130 -4.84 4.31 -7.89
CA VAL A 130 -3.94 3.30 -7.35
C VAL A 130 -4.52 1.90 -7.54
N ILE A 131 -5.76 1.67 -7.14
CA ILE A 131 -6.41 0.34 -7.24
C ILE A 131 -6.42 -0.16 -8.69
N ALA A 132 -6.84 0.69 -9.63
CA ALA A 132 -6.92 0.30 -11.03
C ALA A 132 -5.54 0.07 -11.66
N ILE A 133 -4.54 0.91 -11.34
CA ILE A 133 -3.16 0.68 -11.80
C ILE A 133 -2.62 -0.67 -11.28
N ARG A 134 -2.88 -1.01 -10.02
CA ARG A 134 -2.44 -2.29 -9.43
C ARG A 134 -3.06 -3.48 -10.14
N GLN A 135 -4.34 -3.42 -10.49
CA GLN A 135 -4.98 -4.45 -11.31
C GLN A 135 -4.39 -4.52 -12.71
N ALA A 136 -4.25 -3.38 -13.39
CA ALA A 136 -3.73 -3.32 -14.75
C ALA A 136 -2.29 -3.88 -14.83
N GLN A 137 -1.47 -3.65 -13.81
CA GLN A 137 -0.11 -4.19 -13.71
C GLN A 137 -0.06 -5.71 -13.58
N ARG A 138 -1.15 -6.37 -13.16
CA ARG A 138 -1.24 -7.83 -13.04
C ARG A 138 -1.64 -8.53 -14.33
N GLY A 139 -1.98 -7.77 -15.37
CA GLY A 139 -2.47 -8.32 -16.62
C GLY A 139 -3.99 -8.36 -16.72
N ASP A 140 -4.69 -7.90 -15.69
CA ASP A 140 -6.16 -7.84 -15.65
C ASP A 140 -6.65 -6.52 -16.27
N PHE A 141 -6.25 -6.30 -17.52
CA PHE A 141 -6.49 -5.06 -18.25
C PHE A 141 -7.99 -4.77 -18.45
N GLU A 142 -8.73 -5.81 -18.83
CA GLU A 142 -10.17 -5.73 -19.07
C GLU A 142 -10.90 -5.37 -17.78
N ASP A 143 -10.51 -6.01 -16.67
CA ASP A 143 -11.12 -5.79 -15.35
C ASP A 143 -10.78 -4.39 -14.83
N SER A 144 -9.53 -3.93 -15.01
CA SER A 144 -9.15 -2.56 -14.66
C SER A 144 -9.94 -1.50 -15.45
N LEU A 145 -10.38 -1.80 -16.68
CA LEU A 145 -11.24 -0.90 -17.44
C LEU A 145 -12.70 -1.00 -17.01
N GLN A 146 -13.18 -2.19 -16.63
CA GLN A 146 -14.53 -2.35 -16.07
C GLN A 146 -14.69 -1.57 -14.75
N LEU A 147 -13.61 -1.38 -13.99
CA LEU A 147 -13.62 -0.52 -12.80
C LEU A 147 -14.00 0.94 -13.11
N LEU A 148 -13.78 1.42 -14.34
CA LEU A 148 -14.23 2.75 -14.77
C LEU A 148 -15.75 2.87 -14.68
N GLU A 149 -16.51 1.78 -14.85
CA GLU A 149 -17.97 1.80 -14.77
C GLU A 149 -18.49 2.01 -13.35
N ARG A 150 -17.66 1.76 -12.33
CA ARG A 150 -17.99 2.03 -10.93
C ARG A 150 -17.87 3.51 -10.57
N LEU A 151 -17.14 4.29 -11.37
CA LEU A 151 -17.01 5.72 -11.17
C LEU A 151 -18.27 6.46 -11.64
N THR A 152 -18.68 7.47 -10.89
CA THR A 152 -19.85 8.30 -11.23
C THR A 152 -19.46 9.52 -12.08
N SER A 153 -18.26 10.06 -11.89
CA SER A 153 -17.77 11.23 -12.61
C SER A 153 -17.13 10.87 -13.94
N GLN A 154 -17.58 11.49 -15.04
CA GLN A 154 -16.98 11.28 -16.37
C GLN A 154 -15.54 11.81 -16.43
N ASP A 155 -15.25 12.92 -15.77
CA ASP A 155 -13.89 13.48 -15.72
C ASP A 155 -12.93 12.49 -15.03
N GLU A 156 -13.38 11.86 -13.94
CA GLU A 156 -12.61 10.85 -13.22
C GLU A 156 -12.39 9.59 -14.08
N LYS A 157 -13.41 9.17 -14.84
CA LYS A 157 -13.28 8.08 -15.81
C LYS A 157 -12.22 8.39 -16.87
N ASP A 158 -12.25 9.58 -17.46
CA ASP A 158 -11.33 9.96 -18.52
C ASP A 158 -9.89 10.07 -18.01
N ASP A 159 -9.70 10.67 -16.82
CA ASP A 159 -8.40 10.77 -16.15
C ASP A 159 -7.85 9.39 -15.77
N LEU A 160 -8.70 8.53 -15.21
CA LEU A 160 -8.31 7.18 -14.82
C LEU A 160 -7.94 6.35 -16.06
N ARG A 161 -8.77 6.40 -17.11
CA ARG A 161 -8.51 5.72 -18.38
C ARG A 161 -7.18 6.15 -18.99
N ARG A 162 -6.91 7.46 -19.03
CA ARG A 162 -5.63 8.00 -19.56
C ARG A 162 -4.44 7.51 -18.73
N THR A 163 -4.59 7.52 -17.40
CA THR A 163 -3.56 7.08 -16.46
C THR A 163 -3.22 5.60 -16.63
N ILE A 164 -4.24 4.74 -16.70
CA ILE A 164 -4.08 3.32 -16.97
C ILE A 164 -3.33 3.12 -18.28
N ILE A 165 -3.80 3.73 -19.38
CA ILE A 165 -3.17 3.59 -20.70
C ILE A 165 -1.70 4.04 -20.69
N ASP A 166 -1.36 5.18 -20.08
CA ASP A 166 0.03 5.67 -19.99
C ASP A 166 0.93 4.72 -19.18
N LYS A 167 0.46 4.23 -18.03
CA LYS A 167 1.22 3.30 -17.18
C LYS A 167 1.46 1.97 -17.88
N LEU A 168 0.48 1.47 -18.62
CA LEU A 168 0.59 0.23 -19.38
C LEU A 168 1.52 0.37 -20.59
N MET A 169 1.41 1.49 -21.32
CA MET A 169 2.34 1.79 -22.42
C MET A 169 3.78 1.86 -21.91
N LYS A 170 4.00 2.42 -20.72
CA LYS A 170 5.32 2.38 -20.07
C LYS A 170 5.74 0.96 -19.73
N ALA A 171 4.89 0.19 -19.04
CA ALA A 171 5.19 -1.20 -18.66
C ALA A 171 5.55 -2.08 -19.87
N ARG A 172 4.79 -1.97 -20.97
CA ARG A 172 5.05 -2.70 -22.22
C ARG A 172 6.35 -2.25 -22.89
N ARG A 173 6.62 -0.94 -22.95
CA ARG A 173 7.89 -0.41 -23.48
C ARG A 173 9.10 -0.86 -22.67
N TYR A 174 8.96 -1.07 -21.37
CA TYR A 174 10.04 -1.66 -20.56
C TYR A 174 10.27 -3.14 -20.89
N GLN A 175 9.22 -3.91 -21.18
CA GLN A 175 9.35 -5.31 -21.60
C GLN A 175 10.01 -5.45 -22.98
N GLU A 176 9.73 -4.54 -23.92
CA GLU A 176 10.33 -4.54 -25.28
C GLU A 176 11.82 -4.13 -25.30
N VAL A 177 12.32 -3.43 -24.29
CA VAL A 177 13.73 -3.00 -24.17
C VAL A 177 14.63 -4.03 -23.47
N LEU A 178 14.03 -5.02 -22.80
CA LEU A 178 14.73 -6.08 -22.06
C LEU A 178 14.92 -7.38 -22.86
N ILE A 179 14.63 -7.37 -24.16
CA ILE A 179 14.86 -8.47 -25.13
C ILE A 179 16.04 -8.08 -26.04
#